data_AF-A0A433D394-F1
#
_entry.id   AF-A0A433D394-F1
#
_cell.length_a   1.000
_cell.length_b   1.000
_cell.length_c   1.000
_cell.angle_alpha   90.00
_cell.angle_beta   90.00
_cell.angle_gamma   90.00
#
_symmetry.space_group_name_H-M   'P 1'
#
loop_
_entity.id
_entity.type
_entity.pdbx_description
1 polymer ?
#
loop_
_entity_poly.entity_id
_entity_poly.type
_entity_poly.pdbx_seq_one_letter_code
_entity_poly.pdbx_strand_id
1 'polypeptide(L)'
;MDAYYIHRLTSFQFKDMEAFPEEIQLLPDDKKREPDPLLRAMLCESLLLLTTTREGRDDLRAKKVYAVIQRMHLSEEDERVQDVCERIVQMLKRDEDEENEKIVEMDEEDDLKMEEIA
;
A
#
# COMPACT_ATOMS: atom_id res chain seq x y z
N MET A 1 12.65 22.14 7.04
CA MET A 1 12.51 20.82 7.68
C MET A 1 13.32 20.88 8.97
N ASP A 2 12.70 20.69 10.14
CA ASP A 2 13.32 20.99 11.45
C ASP A 2 14.07 19.78 12.04
N ALA A 3 15.08 20.01 12.89
CA ALA A 3 15.98 18.98 13.42
C ALA A 3 15.25 17.88 14.21
N TYR A 4 14.12 18.21 14.82
CA TYR A 4 13.22 17.26 15.49
C TYR A 4 12.65 16.21 14.54
N TYR A 5 12.27 16.62 13.32
CA TYR A 5 11.76 15.70 12.30
C TYR A 5 12.85 14.76 11.81
N ILE A 6 14.06 15.26 11.58
CA ILE A 6 15.20 14.44 11.15
C ILE A 6 15.55 13.40 12.21
N HIS A 7 15.66 13.80 13.48
CA HIS A 7 15.95 12.87 14.58
C HIS A 7 14.84 11.82 14.77
N ARG A 8 13.57 12.21 14.63
CA ARG A 8 12.43 11.29 14.69
C ARG A 8 12.41 10.32 13.50
N LEU A 9 12.80 10.78 12.31
CA LEU A 9 12.89 9.96 11.10
C LEU A 9 14.04 8.95 11.18
N THR A 10 15.22 9.35 11.67
CA THR A 10 16.38 8.48 11.87
C THR A 10 16.14 7.47 12.99
N SER A 11 15.57 7.90 14.13
CA SER A 11 15.24 6.97 15.23
C SER A 11 14.14 5.96 14.87
N PHE A 12 13.22 6.34 13.99
CA PHE A 12 12.24 5.40 13.42
C PHE A 12 12.89 4.42 12.44
N GLN A 13 13.85 4.87 11.61
CA GLN A 13 14.56 3.98 10.69
C GLN A 13 15.28 2.84 11.42
N PHE A 14 15.99 3.10 12.52
CA PHE A 14 16.71 2.06 13.26
C PHE A 14 15.82 0.96 13.84
N LYS A 15 14.61 1.29 14.31
CA LYS A 15 13.70 0.30 14.91
C LYS A 15 13.03 -0.62 13.89
N ASP A 16 12.87 -0.15 12.66
CA ASP A 16 12.24 -0.92 11.58
C ASP A 16 13.28 -1.55 10.62
N MET A 17 14.58 -1.26 10.79
CA MET A 17 15.64 -1.76 9.90
C MET A 17 15.67 -3.28 9.81
N GLU A 18 15.47 -3.99 10.94
CA GLU A 18 15.49 -5.45 10.97
C GLU A 18 14.35 -6.09 10.16
N ALA A 19 13.25 -5.36 9.95
CA ALA A 19 12.09 -5.84 9.20
C ALA A 19 12.12 -5.44 7.72
N PHE A 20 13.09 -4.62 7.29
CA PHE A 20 13.28 -4.33 5.88
C PHE A 20 13.98 -5.49 5.16
N PRO A 21 13.73 -5.67 3.85
CA PRO A 21 14.58 -6.51 3.00
C PRO A 21 16.06 -6.09 3.10
N GLU A 22 16.97 -7.06 3.06
CA GLU A 22 18.41 -6.83 3.22
C GLU A 22 18.95 -5.79 2.23
N GLU A 23 18.41 -5.76 1.01
CA GLU A 23 18.85 -4.89 -0.09
C GLU A 23 18.63 -3.40 0.18
N ILE A 24 17.73 -3.05 1.11
CA ILE A 24 17.43 -1.66 1.46
C ILE A 24 17.90 -1.29 2.88
N GLN A 25 18.55 -2.21 3.58
CA GLN A 25 19.22 -1.91 4.84
C GLN A 25 20.56 -1.23 4.57
N LEU A 26 20.98 -0.33 5.46
CA LEU A 26 22.30 0.32 5.44
C LEU A 26 22.71 0.91 4.07
N LEU A 27 21.75 1.51 3.35
CA LEU A 27 22.01 2.18 2.08
C LEU A 27 23.05 3.31 2.26
N PRO A 28 23.91 3.54 1.25
CA PRO A 28 24.89 4.62 1.32
C PRO A 28 24.20 5.99 1.29
N ASP A 29 24.87 7.00 1.84
CA ASP A 29 24.34 8.37 1.98
C ASP A 29 24.02 9.04 0.63
N ASP A 30 24.62 8.58 -0.46
CA ASP A 30 24.41 9.07 -1.82
C ASP A 30 23.29 8.34 -2.57
N LYS A 31 22.63 7.35 -1.94
CA LYS A 31 21.51 6.62 -2.56
C LYS A 31 20.33 7.56 -2.82
N LYS A 32 19.94 7.65 -4.09
CA LYS A 32 18.76 8.42 -4.55
C LYS A 32 17.63 7.51 -5.01
N ARG A 33 16.40 8.05 -5.05
CA ARG A 33 15.28 7.38 -5.73
C ARG A 33 15.54 7.36 -7.24
N GLU A 34 14.84 6.46 -7.92
CA GLU A 34 14.76 6.44 -9.38
C GLU A 34 14.32 7.83 -9.89
N PRO A 35 15.08 8.51 -10.77
CA PRO A 35 14.73 9.85 -11.25
C PRO A 35 13.51 9.90 -12.17
N ASP A 36 13.22 8.86 -12.97
CA ASP A 36 12.07 8.86 -13.88
C ASP A 36 10.75 8.63 -13.12
N PRO A 37 9.83 9.61 -13.06
CA PRO A 37 8.55 9.46 -12.39
C PRO A 37 7.67 8.36 -13.01
N LEU A 38 7.78 8.10 -14.31
CA LEU A 38 7.00 7.04 -14.94
C LEU A 38 7.47 5.66 -14.45
N LEU A 39 8.79 5.46 -14.34
CA LEU A 39 9.33 4.22 -13.79
C LEU A 39 8.98 4.05 -12.30
N ARG A 40 9.03 5.13 -11.51
CA ARG A 40 8.53 5.12 -10.12
C ARG A 40 7.06 4.71 -10.05
N ALA A 41 6.21 5.29 -10.90
CA ALA A 41 4.78 4.94 -10.96
C ALA A 41 4.59 3.46 -11.28
N MET A 42 5.26 2.92 -12.30
CA MET A 42 5.17 1.50 -12.68
C MET A 42 5.60 0.54 -11.54
N LEU A 43 6.65 0.90 -10.80
CA LEU A 43 7.10 0.13 -9.64
C LEU A 43 6.06 0.18 -8.50
N CYS A 44 5.48 1.35 -8.24
CA CYS A 44 4.40 1.49 -7.26
C CYS A 44 3.14 0.73 -7.69
N GLU A 45 2.76 0.76 -8.97
CA GLU A 45 1.63 -0.01 -9.50
C GLU A 45 1.83 -1.52 -9.34
N SER A 46 3.08 -1.99 -9.49
CA SER A 46 3.43 -3.38 -9.23
C SER A 46 3.22 -3.75 -7.76
N LEU A 47 3.61 -2.87 -6.82
CA LEU A 47 3.32 -3.07 -5.40
C LEU A 47 1.81 -3.01 -5.11
N LEU A 48 1.08 -2.12 -5.76
CA LEU A 48 -0.37 -2.03 -5.62
C LEU A 48 -1.06 -3.32 -6.09
N LEU A 49 -0.60 -3.92 -7.19
CA LEU A 49 -1.10 -5.21 -7.65
C LEU A 49 -0.89 -6.31 -6.60
N LEU A 50 0.24 -6.32 -5.89
CA LEU A 50 0.47 -7.27 -4.80
C LEU A 50 -0.48 -7.07 -3.61
N THR A 51 -1.12 -5.91 -3.46
CA THR A 51 -2.10 -5.67 -2.39
C THR A 51 -3.49 -6.28 -2.66
N THR A 52 -3.73 -6.87 -3.85
CA THR A 52 -5.04 -7.42 -4.22
C THR A 52 -5.38 -8.71 -3.48
N THR A 53 -4.40 -9.37 -2.86
CA THR A 53 -4.63 -10.57 -2.04
C THR A 53 -4.27 -10.29 -0.58
N ARG A 54 -4.93 -11.00 0.34
CA ARG A 54 -4.60 -10.96 1.77
C ARG A 54 -3.13 -11.27 2.03
N GLU A 55 -2.68 -12.40 1.51
CA GLU A 55 -1.30 -12.86 1.67
C GLU A 55 -0.30 -11.80 1.17
N GLY A 56 -0.56 -11.18 0.02
CA GLY A 56 0.28 -10.12 -0.51
C GLY A 56 0.31 -8.88 0.39
N ARG A 57 -0.83 -8.47 0.97
CA ARG A 57 -0.86 -7.37 1.95
C ARG A 57 -0.06 -7.72 3.22
N ASP A 58 -0.23 -8.91 3.75
CA ASP A 58 0.48 -9.36 4.96
C ASP A 58 1.99 -9.41 4.73
N ASP A 59 2.43 -9.89 3.57
CA ASP A 59 3.81 -9.90 3.15
C ASP A 59 4.41 -8.48 3.06
N LEU A 60 3.68 -7.55 2.45
CA LEU A 60 4.09 -6.16 2.33
C LEU A 60 4.12 -5.44 3.70
N ARG A 61 3.19 -5.76 4.61
CA ARG A 61 3.19 -5.25 6.00
C ARG A 61 4.39 -5.77 6.79
N ALA A 62 4.68 -7.08 6.70
CA ALA A 62 5.82 -7.71 7.35
C ALA A 62 7.14 -7.07 6.92
N LYS A 63 7.28 -6.76 5.62
CA LYS A 63 8.45 -6.09 5.01
C LYS A 63 8.45 -4.56 5.19
N LYS A 64 7.55 -4.01 6.01
CA LYS A 64 7.42 -2.57 6.33
C LYS A 64 7.24 -1.67 5.10
N VAL A 65 6.61 -2.16 4.03
CA VAL A 65 6.42 -1.41 2.77
C VAL A 65 5.62 -0.12 2.99
N TYR A 66 4.62 -0.16 3.88
CA TYR A 66 3.87 1.04 4.30
C TYR A 66 4.80 2.21 4.68
N ALA A 67 5.84 1.94 5.47
CA ALA A 67 6.76 2.96 5.96
C ALA A 67 7.66 3.54 4.86
N VAL A 68 7.94 2.74 3.82
CA VAL A 68 8.69 3.18 2.63
C VAL A 68 7.79 4.05 1.75
N ILE A 69 6.57 3.59 1.45
CA ILE A 69 5.61 4.30 0.61
C ILE A 69 5.15 5.62 1.23
N GLN A 70 4.90 5.65 2.54
CA GLN A 70 4.54 6.90 3.24
C GLN A 70 5.64 7.97 3.09
N ARG A 71 6.92 7.57 3.22
CA ARG A 71 8.06 8.48 3.03
C ARG A 71 8.22 8.91 1.57
N MET A 72 7.97 7.99 0.64
CA MET A 72 7.97 8.30 -0.79
C MET A 72 6.93 9.36 -1.09
N HIS A 73 5.68 9.14 -0.70
CA HIS A 73 4.58 10.09 -0.88
C HIS A 73 4.90 11.49 -0.31
N LEU A 74 5.44 11.59 0.91
CA LEU A 74 5.78 12.87 1.55
C LEU A 74 6.88 13.69 0.84
N SER A 75 7.64 13.08 -0.06
CA SER A 75 8.76 13.73 -0.76
C SER A 75 8.66 13.61 -2.27
N GLU A 76 7.52 13.13 -2.77
CA GLU A 76 7.23 13.01 -4.19
C GLU A 76 6.55 14.27 -4.69
N GLU A 77 6.85 14.67 -5.92
CA GLU A 77 6.30 15.87 -6.57
C GLU A 77 5.41 15.52 -7.77
N ASP A 78 5.55 14.31 -8.34
CA ASP A 78 4.69 13.85 -9.43
C ASP A 78 3.35 13.30 -8.89
N GLU A 79 2.26 13.97 -9.25
CA GLU A 79 0.89 13.65 -8.81
C GLU A 79 0.51 12.18 -9.09
N ARG A 80 0.94 11.61 -10.22
CA ARG A 80 0.60 10.22 -10.57
C ARG A 80 1.24 9.24 -9.60
N VAL A 81 2.47 9.53 -9.19
CA VAL A 81 3.17 8.70 -8.22
C VAL A 81 2.54 8.88 -6.83
N GLN A 82 2.14 10.10 -6.46
CA GLN A 82 1.43 10.35 -5.20
C GLN A 82 0.11 9.57 -5.13
N ASP A 83 -0.71 9.58 -6.18
CA ASP A 83 -1.99 8.88 -6.27
C ASP A 83 -1.83 7.37 -6.05
N VAL A 84 -0.85 6.75 -6.71
CA VAL A 84 -0.57 5.32 -6.52
C VAL A 84 -0.07 5.04 -5.10
N CYS A 85 0.77 5.90 -4.53
CA CYS A 85 1.21 5.74 -3.13
C CYS A 85 0.04 5.79 -2.14
N GLU A 86 -0.92 6.70 -2.33
CA GLU A 86 -2.11 6.81 -1.49
C GLU A 86 -2.95 5.54 -1.53
N ARG A 87 -3.16 4.99 -2.73
CA ARG A 87 -3.91 3.73 -2.93
C ARG A 87 -3.23 2.57 -2.22
N ILE A 88 -1.91 2.43 -2.31
CA ILE A 88 -1.16 1.39 -1.58
C ILE A 88 -1.36 1.56 -0.08
N VAL A 89 -1.24 2.78 0.44
CA VAL A 89 -1.44 3.09 1.86
C VAL A 89 -2.84 2.70 2.32
N GLN A 90 -3.87 3.04 1.55
CA GLN A 90 -5.25 2.66 1.85
C GLN A 90 -5.38 1.13 1.90
N MET A 91 -4.85 0.41 0.93
CA MET A 91 -4.91 -1.05 0.89
C MET A 91 -4.20 -1.70 2.09
N LEU A 92 -3.02 -1.20 2.48
CA LEU A 92 -2.26 -1.75 3.61
C LEU A 92 -2.84 -1.37 4.97
N LYS A 93 -3.60 -0.26 5.06
CA LYS A 93 -4.28 0.19 6.29
C LYS A 93 -5.63 -0.47 6.54
N ARG A 94 -6.27 -1.05 5.51
CA ARG A 94 -7.57 -1.72 5.69
C ARG A 94 -7.47 -2.76 6.78
N ASP A 95 -8.39 -2.67 7.74
CA ASP A 95 -8.54 -3.64 8.80
C ASP A 95 -9.16 -4.91 8.21
N GLU A 96 -8.49 -6.00 8.51
CA GLU A 96 -8.75 -7.32 7.94
C GLU A 96 -9.97 -8.02 8.59
N ASP A 97 -10.50 -7.45 9.68
CA ASP A 97 -11.67 -7.99 10.40
C ASP A 97 -12.99 -7.72 9.66
N GLU A 98 -13.02 -6.73 8.75
CA GLU A 98 -14.20 -6.36 7.96
C GLU A 98 -14.39 -7.23 6.70
N GLU A 99 -13.34 -7.94 6.24
CA GLU A 99 -13.41 -8.80 5.04
C GLU A 99 -14.14 -10.14 5.29
N ASN A 100 -14.45 -10.47 6.55
CA ASN A 100 -15.30 -11.62 6.89
C ASN A 100 -16.81 -11.33 6.77
N GLU A 101 -17.21 -10.09 6.49
CA GLU A 101 -18.59 -9.79 6.13
C GLU A 101 -18.84 -10.11 4.65
N LYS A 102 -19.05 -11.41 4.41
CA LYS A 102 -19.84 -12.01 3.33
C LYS A 102 -19.73 -11.32 1.96
N ILE A 103 -18.98 -11.95 1.06
CA ILE A 103 -19.43 -12.04 -0.33
C ILE A 103 -20.83 -12.67 -0.26
N VAL A 104 -21.87 -11.86 -0.33
CA VAL A 104 -23.24 -12.35 -0.51
C VAL A 104 -23.27 -12.81 -1.95
N GLU A 105 -23.21 -14.13 -2.16
CA GLU A 105 -23.61 -14.71 -3.43
C GLU A 105 -25.03 -14.19 -3.71
N MET A 106 -25.18 -13.39 -4.77
CA MET A 106 -26.50 -13.05 -5.27
C MET A 106 -27.09 -14.34 -5.85
N ASP A 107 -27.88 -15.05 -5.05
CA ASP A 107 -28.76 -16.09 -5.56
C ASP A 107 -29.77 -15.42 -6.51
N GLU A 108 -29.62 -15.65 -7.82
CA GLU A 108 -30.53 -15.19 -8.87
C GLU A 108 -31.87 -15.96 -8.90
N GLU A 109 -32.41 -16.33 -7.75
CA GLU A 109 -33.71 -17.00 -7.65
C GLU A 109 -34.59 -16.32 -6.60
N ASP A 110 -35.17 -15.16 -6.93
CA ASP A 110 -36.51 -14.87 -6.41
C ASP A 110 -37.28 -13.87 -7.30
N ASP A 111 -38.51 -14.29 -7.63
CA ASP A 111 -39.67 -13.52 -8.08
C ASP A 111 -39.82 -13.11 -9.56
N LEU A 112 -40.02 -14.12 -10.41
CA LEU A 112 -41.02 -14.05 -11.50
C LEU A 112 -42.28 -14.84 -11.12
N LYS A 113 -43.16 -14.26 -10.30
CA LYS A 113 -44.57 -14.69 -10.20
C LYS A 113 -45.48 -13.63 -10.80
N MET A 114 -45.77 -13.80 -12.09
CA MET A 114 -46.87 -13.09 -12.73
C MET A 114 -48.16 -13.80 -12.34
N GLU A 115 -48.94 -13.23 -11.43
CA GLU A 115 -50.32 -13.69 -11.17
C GLU A 115 -51.20 -13.38 -12.38
N GLU A 116 -51.86 -14.43 -12.89
CA GLU A 116 -52.88 -14.36 -13.92
C GLU A 116 -54.15 -13.72 -13.33
N ILE A 117 -54.53 -12.54 -13.82
CA ILE A 117 -55.82 -11.92 -13.47
C ILE A 117 -56.87 -12.46 -14.45
N ALA A 118 -57.86 -13.17 -13.89
CA ALA A 118 -59.03 -13.71 -14.56
C ALA A 118 -60.01 -12.64 -15.08
#